data_AF-A0A1X2KVT8-F1
#
_entry.id   AF-A0A1X2KVT8-F1
#
_cell.length_a   1.000
_cell.length_b   1.000
_cell.length_c   1.000
_cell.angle_alpha   90.00
_cell.angle_beta   90.00
_cell.angle_gamma   90.00
#
_symmetry.space_group_name_H-M   'P 1'
#
loop_
_entity.id
_entity.type
_entity.pdbx_description
1 polymer ?
#
loop_
_entity_poly.entity_id
_entity_poly.type
_entity_poly.pdbx_seq_one_letter_code
_entity_poly.pdbx_strand_id
1 'polypeptide(L)'
;MNRMTRPVSLEVAGREVTITHPDKVVFPRAGARETTSSFSGPYTKLDLVRYYLSVADGALRGVAGRPMILKRFVKGITEEAVFQKRAPAKRPTWVDVAELHYARGTSAAEAVIHDAAGLAWAVNLGCVDLNPHPVLADDLDHPDELRVDLDPMPGVSWRRIVDVALVAREVLEDYGLTAWPKTSGSRGFHIYARIAPRWDFRQVRLAAQTVAREVERRLPEAATSRWWKEEREGVFVDFNQNAKDRTVASAYSVRATPDARVSTPLQWDEVAGCDPEAFTIDTVPARFAEIGDPWAGMDDAVGELDRLLVLAEEMGPPERAPKGSGKRPDGRRQSSMPLIEIARTKTKDEAMAALDVWRDRYPAVARRLEPVDVLVDGMRGPSSIWYRIRINLQHVPEDQRPPQEELIADYSPWEGYGGKQKPSS
;
A
#
# COMPACT_ATOMS: atom_id res chain seq x y z
N MET A 1 -30.17 19.56 -15.64
CA MET A 1 -30.49 18.14 -15.37
C MET A 1 -29.46 17.29 -16.08
N ASN A 2 -28.53 16.67 -15.34
CA ASN A 2 -27.50 15.81 -15.93
C ASN A 2 -28.22 14.56 -16.48
N ARG A 3 -28.24 14.34 -17.81
CA ARG A 3 -28.79 13.10 -18.38
C ARG A 3 -27.94 11.96 -17.84
N MET A 4 -28.48 11.16 -16.93
CA MET A 4 -27.80 9.95 -16.47
C MET A 4 -27.64 9.02 -17.67
N THR A 5 -26.40 8.75 -18.04
CA THR A 5 -26.06 7.80 -19.10
C THR A 5 -26.63 6.43 -18.75
N ARG A 6 -27.19 5.75 -19.74
CA ARG A 6 -27.74 4.41 -19.53
C ARG A 6 -26.62 3.45 -19.14
N PRO A 7 -26.91 2.43 -18.30
CA PRO A 7 -25.96 1.36 -18.06
C PRO A 7 -25.51 0.69 -19.36
N VAL A 8 -24.27 0.17 -19.35
CA VAL A 8 -23.68 -0.57 -20.48
C VAL A 8 -23.53 -2.02 -20.06
N SER A 9 -24.11 -2.95 -20.82
CA SER A 9 -23.84 -4.39 -20.67
C SER A 9 -22.60 -4.77 -21.46
N LEU A 10 -21.71 -5.54 -20.85
CA LEU A 10 -20.53 -6.14 -21.48
C LEU A 10 -20.61 -7.66 -21.35
N GLU A 11 -20.32 -8.39 -22.42
CA GLU A 11 -20.07 -9.83 -22.35
C GLU A 11 -18.60 -10.05 -22.00
N VAL A 12 -18.34 -10.59 -20.80
CA VAL A 12 -16.99 -10.81 -20.25
C VAL A 12 -16.93 -12.20 -19.64
N ALA A 13 -15.93 -13.00 -20.05
CA ALA A 13 -15.77 -14.38 -19.58
C ALA A 13 -17.06 -15.23 -19.70
N GLY A 14 -17.84 -15.02 -20.77
CA GLY A 14 -19.11 -15.71 -21.01
C GLY A 14 -20.26 -15.28 -20.09
N ARG A 15 -20.16 -14.10 -19.48
CA ARG A 15 -21.16 -13.53 -18.56
C ARG A 15 -21.51 -12.11 -18.97
N GLU A 16 -22.79 -11.75 -18.88
CA GLU A 16 -23.21 -10.37 -18.98
C GLU A 16 -22.88 -9.61 -17.67
N VAL A 17 -22.09 -8.55 -17.78
CA VAL A 17 -21.74 -7.63 -16.68
C VAL A 17 -22.28 -6.23 -17.00
N THR A 18 -23.24 -5.76 -16.21
CA THR A 18 -23.81 -4.40 -16.37
C THR A 18 -22.99 -3.35 -15.63
N ILE A 19 -22.33 -2.46 -16.37
CA ILE A 19 -21.62 -1.30 -15.84
C ILE A 19 -22.61 -0.15 -15.61
N THR A 20 -22.74 0.26 -14.35
CA THR A 20 -23.67 1.34 -13.97
C THR A 20 -22.94 2.66 -13.86
N HIS A 21 -23.60 3.75 -14.28
CA HIS A 21 -22.99 5.09 -14.33
C HIS A 21 -21.64 5.07 -15.08
N PRO A 22 -21.60 4.59 -16.33
CA PRO A 22 -20.36 4.38 -17.07
C PRO A 22 -19.53 5.65 -17.20
N ASP A 23 -20.18 6.80 -17.44
CA ASP A 23 -19.51 8.11 -17.64
C ASP A 23 -19.09 8.77 -16.32
N LYS A 24 -19.26 8.09 -15.18
CA LYS A 24 -18.85 8.65 -13.89
C LYS A 24 -17.34 8.88 -13.91
N VAL A 25 -16.94 10.13 -13.74
CA VAL A 25 -15.53 10.50 -13.59
C VAL A 25 -14.95 9.83 -12.35
N VAL A 26 -13.90 9.06 -12.54
CA VAL A 26 -13.09 8.48 -11.47
C VAL A 26 -11.83 9.32 -11.27
N PHE A 27 -11.21 9.74 -12.37
CA PHE A 27 -10.03 10.60 -12.39
C PHE A 27 -10.34 11.88 -13.18
N PRO A 28 -10.34 13.07 -12.54
CA PRO A 28 -10.66 14.33 -13.21
C PRO A 28 -9.59 14.81 -14.20
N ARG A 29 -8.40 14.15 -14.25
CA ARG A 29 -7.22 14.51 -15.05
C ARG A 29 -6.66 15.89 -14.71
N ALA A 30 -5.89 15.95 -13.63
CA ALA A 30 -5.00 17.05 -13.30
C ALA A 30 -3.56 16.51 -13.23
N GLY A 31 -2.63 17.10 -13.99
CA GLY A 31 -1.20 16.81 -13.87
C GLY A 31 -0.62 15.69 -14.74
N ALA A 32 -1.34 15.17 -15.74
CA ALA A 32 -0.71 14.34 -16.76
C ALA A 32 0.29 15.20 -17.57
N ARG A 33 1.57 14.82 -17.59
CA ARG A 33 2.54 15.32 -18.60
C ARG A 33 1.93 15.13 -19.99
N GLU A 34 2.27 16.00 -20.95
CA GLU A 34 1.80 15.91 -22.34
C GLU A 34 1.82 14.44 -22.82
N THR A 35 0.64 13.82 -22.85
CA THR A 35 0.53 12.41 -23.22
C THR A 35 0.44 12.32 -24.74
N THR A 36 1.00 11.26 -25.31
CA THR A 36 0.87 10.94 -26.74
C THR A 36 -0.55 10.48 -27.12
N SER A 37 -1.48 10.44 -26.15
CA SER A 37 -2.88 10.09 -26.38
C SER A 37 -3.65 11.27 -26.99
N SER A 38 -4.36 11.01 -28.09
CA SER A 38 -5.25 11.97 -28.74
C SER A 38 -6.50 12.31 -27.90
N PHE A 39 -6.71 11.67 -26.75
CA PHE A 39 -7.83 11.92 -25.85
C PHE A 39 -7.35 12.66 -24.59
N SER A 40 -7.84 13.89 -24.37
CA SER A 40 -7.47 14.77 -23.26
C SER A 40 -8.50 14.82 -22.12
N GLY A 41 -9.53 13.97 -22.16
CA GLY A 41 -10.63 13.98 -21.19
C GLY A 41 -10.32 13.27 -19.86
N PRO A 42 -11.21 13.41 -18.85
CA PRO A 42 -11.13 12.65 -17.59
C PRO A 42 -11.33 11.15 -17.83
N TYR A 43 -10.77 10.30 -16.95
CA TYR A 43 -11.07 8.87 -17.00
C TYR A 43 -12.37 8.57 -16.26
N THR A 44 -13.26 7.89 -16.98
CA THR A 44 -14.54 7.43 -16.46
C THR A 44 -14.44 6.04 -15.85
N LYS A 45 -15.50 5.61 -15.18
CA LYS A 45 -15.63 4.24 -14.67
C LYS A 45 -15.51 3.23 -15.81
N LEU A 46 -16.12 3.48 -16.96
CA LEU A 46 -16.06 2.55 -18.08
C LEU A 46 -14.63 2.44 -18.65
N ASP A 47 -13.87 3.53 -18.67
CA ASP A 47 -12.46 3.50 -19.09
C ASP A 47 -11.63 2.64 -18.13
N LEU A 48 -11.84 2.79 -16.82
CA LEU A 48 -11.17 1.96 -15.82
C LEU A 48 -11.53 0.48 -15.95
N VAL A 49 -12.80 0.15 -16.24
CA VAL A 49 -13.22 -1.24 -16.52
C VAL A 49 -12.50 -1.76 -17.76
N ARG A 50 -12.46 -1.00 -18.85
CA ARG A 50 -11.79 -1.39 -20.10
C ARG A 50 -10.30 -1.60 -19.92
N TYR A 51 -9.64 -0.75 -19.13
CA TYR A 51 -8.24 -0.93 -18.75
C TYR A 51 -8.04 -2.31 -18.10
N TYR A 52 -8.78 -2.63 -17.04
CA TYR A 52 -8.61 -3.91 -16.35
C TYR A 52 -8.93 -5.11 -17.23
N LEU A 53 -9.89 -4.99 -18.15
CA LEU A 53 -10.17 -6.03 -19.14
C LEU A 53 -9.01 -6.21 -20.13
N SER A 54 -8.31 -5.15 -20.50
CA SER A 54 -7.16 -5.22 -21.43
C SER A 54 -5.92 -5.89 -20.84
N VAL A 55 -5.80 -5.92 -19.51
CA VAL A 55 -4.69 -6.54 -18.77
C VAL A 55 -5.17 -7.71 -17.90
N ALA A 56 -6.36 -8.25 -18.18
CA ALA A 56 -7.05 -9.19 -17.29
C ALA A 56 -6.20 -10.41 -16.95
N ASP A 57 -5.51 -11.00 -17.94
CA ASP A 57 -4.70 -12.21 -17.72
C ASP A 57 -3.58 -11.98 -16.69
N GLY A 58 -2.92 -10.82 -16.74
CA GLY A 58 -1.90 -10.46 -15.78
C GLY A 58 -2.47 -10.00 -14.43
N ALA A 59 -3.55 -9.21 -14.44
CA ALA A 59 -4.22 -8.76 -13.23
C ALA A 59 -4.75 -9.97 -12.42
N LEU A 60 -5.34 -10.97 -13.10
CA LEU A 60 -5.89 -12.17 -12.49
C LEU A 60 -4.83 -13.05 -11.82
N ARG A 61 -3.61 -13.16 -12.36
CA ARG A 61 -2.51 -13.87 -11.66
C ARG A 61 -2.27 -13.33 -10.24
N GLY A 62 -2.46 -12.04 -10.04
CA GLY A 62 -2.30 -11.40 -8.74
C GLY A 62 -3.52 -11.44 -7.81
N VAL A 63 -4.71 -11.84 -8.26
CA VAL A 63 -5.96 -11.71 -7.45
C VAL A 63 -6.92 -12.89 -7.53
N ALA A 64 -6.81 -13.75 -8.53
CA ALA A 64 -7.73 -14.86 -8.73
C ALA A 64 -7.68 -15.83 -7.55
N GLY A 65 -8.85 -16.20 -7.03
CA GLY A 65 -8.97 -17.09 -5.87
C GLY A 65 -8.55 -16.47 -4.54
N ARG A 66 -8.18 -15.18 -4.50
CA ARG A 66 -7.74 -14.49 -3.28
C ARG A 66 -8.89 -13.68 -2.68
N PRO A 67 -9.14 -13.75 -1.36
CA PRO A 67 -10.03 -12.81 -0.70
C PRO A 67 -9.45 -11.40 -0.79
N MET A 68 -10.33 -10.43 -1.05
CA MET A 68 -9.93 -9.06 -1.34
C MET A 68 -10.71 -8.03 -0.52
N ILE A 69 -9.99 -7.05 0.03
CA ILE A 69 -10.58 -5.84 0.60
C ILE A 69 -10.99 -4.91 -0.55
N LEU A 70 -12.27 -4.53 -0.60
CA LEU A 70 -12.77 -3.60 -1.60
C LEU A 70 -12.52 -2.17 -1.14
N LYS A 71 -11.53 -1.49 -1.73
CA LYS A 71 -11.25 -0.07 -1.49
C LYS A 71 -11.92 0.77 -2.58
N ARG A 72 -13.03 1.40 -2.22
CA ARG A 72 -14.00 1.95 -3.17
C ARG A 72 -13.97 3.47 -3.21
N PHE A 73 -13.62 4.02 -4.37
CA PHE A 73 -13.67 5.45 -4.69
C PHE A 73 -15.02 5.79 -5.32
N VAL A 74 -16.08 5.63 -4.54
CA VAL A 74 -17.46 5.72 -5.05
C VAL A 74 -17.71 7.06 -5.73
N LYS A 75 -17.08 8.15 -5.30
CA LYS A 75 -17.21 9.50 -5.86
C LYS A 75 -16.02 9.96 -6.71
N GLY A 76 -15.09 9.06 -7.05
CA GLY A 76 -13.82 9.39 -7.68
C GLY A 76 -12.69 9.59 -6.68
N ILE A 77 -11.46 9.78 -7.18
CA ILE A 77 -10.23 9.78 -6.36
C ILE A 77 -9.99 11.05 -5.56
N THR A 78 -10.74 12.12 -5.82
CA THR A 78 -10.66 13.39 -5.07
C THR A 78 -11.39 13.34 -3.73
N GLU A 79 -12.10 12.24 -3.46
CA GLU A 79 -12.85 12.01 -2.24
C GLU A 79 -12.27 10.80 -1.49
N GLU A 80 -12.45 10.77 -0.18
CA GLU A 80 -11.96 9.68 0.66
C GLU A 80 -12.57 8.33 0.26
N ALA A 81 -11.72 7.29 0.25
CA ALA A 81 -12.13 5.94 -0.13
C ALA A 81 -12.91 5.24 0.99
N VAL A 82 -13.85 4.38 0.60
CA VAL A 82 -14.54 3.47 1.53
C VAL A 82 -13.86 2.11 1.52
N PHE A 83 -13.34 1.70 2.68
CA PHE A 83 -12.78 0.37 2.86
C PHE A 83 -13.87 -0.62 3.28
N GLN A 84 -14.15 -1.59 2.41
CA GLN A 84 -15.18 -2.58 2.63
C GLN A 84 -14.55 -3.98 2.61
N LYS A 85 -14.36 -4.56 3.80
CA LYS A 85 -13.89 -5.94 3.97
C LYS A 85 -14.98 -6.95 3.59
N ARG A 86 -16.16 -6.81 4.20
CA ARG A 86 -17.29 -7.71 3.95
C ARG A 86 -17.89 -7.47 2.56
N ALA A 87 -17.94 -8.51 1.73
CA ALA A 87 -18.55 -8.46 0.41
C ALA A 87 -20.02 -7.97 0.49
N PRO A 88 -20.52 -7.25 -0.53
CA PRO A 88 -21.93 -6.87 -0.58
C PRO A 88 -22.87 -8.09 -0.47
N ALA A 89 -23.93 -7.96 0.33
CA ALA A 89 -24.94 -9.02 0.47
C ALA A 89 -25.63 -9.32 -0.88
N LYS A 90 -25.93 -8.27 -1.65
CA LYS A 90 -26.36 -8.36 -3.05
C LYS A 90 -25.13 -8.35 -3.95
N ARG A 91 -24.72 -9.54 -4.39
CA ARG A 91 -23.64 -9.74 -5.37
C ARG A 91 -24.05 -10.82 -6.38
N PRO A 92 -23.45 -10.86 -7.57
CA PRO A 92 -23.66 -11.96 -8.50
C PRO A 92 -23.27 -13.30 -7.88
N THR A 93 -23.94 -14.38 -8.26
CA THR A 93 -23.70 -15.74 -7.72
C THR A 93 -22.32 -16.29 -8.06
N TRP A 94 -21.64 -15.71 -9.05
CA TRP A 94 -20.29 -16.07 -9.48
C TRP A 94 -19.18 -15.25 -8.80
N VAL A 95 -19.53 -14.41 -7.82
CA VAL A 95 -18.57 -13.78 -6.92
C VAL A 95 -18.62 -14.51 -5.57
N ASP A 96 -17.59 -15.31 -5.33
CA ASP A 96 -17.46 -16.09 -4.12
C ASP A 96 -17.02 -15.23 -2.94
N VAL A 97 -17.04 -15.84 -1.74
CA VAL A 97 -16.57 -15.20 -0.52
C VAL A 97 -15.77 -16.18 0.33
N ALA A 98 -14.74 -15.68 1.01
CA ALA A 98 -14.00 -16.41 2.03
C ALA A 98 -14.07 -15.68 3.36
N GLU A 99 -14.33 -16.39 4.45
CA GLU A 99 -14.47 -15.80 5.78
C GLU A 99 -13.12 -15.71 6.51
N LEU A 100 -12.58 -14.50 6.60
CA LEU A 100 -11.36 -14.24 7.38
C LEU A 100 -11.70 -13.96 8.84
N HIS A 101 -10.95 -14.61 9.74
CA HIS A 101 -10.97 -14.35 11.18
C HIS A 101 -9.81 -13.43 11.59
N TYR A 102 -10.13 -12.34 12.28
CA TYR A 102 -9.18 -11.32 12.71
C TYR A 102 -8.76 -11.52 14.17
N ALA A 103 -7.59 -11.00 14.54
CA ALA A 103 -6.98 -11.19 15.87
C ALA A 103 -7.87 -10.78 17.07
N ARG A 104 -8.87 -9.91 16.87
CA ARG A 104 -9.81 -9.46 17.91
C ARG A 104 -11.11 -10.27 17.96
N GLY A 105 -11.18 -11.43 17.29
CA GLY A 105 -12.33 -12.34 17.28
C GLY A 105 -13.47 -11.93 16.33
N THR A 106 -13.30 -10.85 15.56
CA THR A 106 -14.24 -10.47 14.50
C THR A 106 -13.96 -11.27 13.22
N SER A 107 -14.95 -11.41 12.35
CA SER A 107 -14.78 -12.01 11.00
C SER A 107 -15.42 -11.17 9.90
N ALA A 108 -14.98 -11.39 8.66
CA ALA A 108 -15.63 -10.86 7.46
C ALA A 108 -15.52 -11.84 6.30
N ALA A 109 -16.66 -12.13 5.67
CA ALA A 109 -16.72 -12.80 4.38
C ALA A 109 -16.30 -11.80 3.29
N GLU A 110 -15.05 -11.88 2.85
CA GLU A 110 -14.47 -10.99 1.84
C GLU A 110 -14.70 -11.54 0.43
N ALA A 111 -14.73 -10.66 -0.58
CA ALA A 111 -15.02 -11.07 -1.95
C ALA A 111 -13.83 -11.83 -2.54
N VAL A 112 -14.12 -12.92 -3.26
CA VAL A 112 -13.16 -13.71 -4.03
C VAL A 112 -13.56 -13.62 -5.50
N ILE A 113 -12.61 -13.26 -6.35
CA ILE A 113 -12.80 -13.13 -7.80
C ILE A 113 -11.99 -14.19 -8.51
N HIS A 114 -12.48 -14.70 -9.64
CA HIS A 114 -11.83 -15.80 -10.37
C HIS A 114 -11.55 -15.50 -11.84
N ASP A 115 -12.30 -14.55 -12.43
CA ASP A 115 -12.28 -14.27 -13.86
C ASP A 115 -12.39 -12.77 -14.15
N ALA A 116 -12.30 -12.42 -15.43
CA ALA A 116 -12.38 -11.03 -15.89
C ALA A 116 -13.75 -10.37 -15.57
N ALA A 117 -14.83 -11.16 -15.44
CA ALA A 117 -16.13 -10.65 -15.01
C ALA A 117 -16.09 -10.24 -13.53
N GLY A 118 -15.41 -11.02 -12.68
CA GLY A 118 -15.02 -10.69 -11.30
C GLY A 118 -14.30 -9.35 -11.19
N LEU A 119 -13.28 -9.14 -12.02
CA LEU A 119 -12.56 -7.87 -12.10
C LEU A 119 -13.48 -6.71 -12.48
N ALA A 120 -14.23 -6.85 -13.58
CA ALA A 120 -15.14 -5.81 -14.04
C ALA A 120 -16.21 -5.46 -12.98
N TRP A 121 -16.71 -6.46 -12.24
CA TRP A 121 -17.64 -6.26 -11.13
C TRP A 121 -17.01 -5.45 -9.99
N ALA A 122 -15.80 -5.81 -9.55
CA ALA A 122 -15.12 -5.10 -8.47
C ALA A 122 -14.88 -3.63 -8.83
N VAL A 123 -14.45 -3.37 -10.07
CA VAL A 123 -14.23 -2.02 -10.59
C VAL A 123 -15.55 -1.26 -10.73
N ASN A 124 -16.63 -1.91 -11.17
CA ASN A 124 -17.96 -1.31 -11.27
C ASN A 124 -18.51 -0.82 -9.91
N LEU A 125 -18.15 -1.53 -8.81
CA LEU A 125 -18.43 -1.10 -7.43
C LEU A 125 -17.63 0.14 -6.99
N GLY A 126 -16.66 0.56 -7.79
CA GLY A 126 -15.80 1.72 -7.56
C GLY A 126 -14.41 1.37 -7.04
N CYS A 127 -13.96 0.11 -7.12
CA CYS A 127 -12.58 -0.22 -6.77
C CYS A 127 -11.63 0.37 -7.82
N VAL A 128 -10.64 1.12 -7.38
CA VAL A 128 -9.58 1.66 -8.25
C VAL A 128 -8.36 0.75 -8.22
N ASP A 129 -7.91 0.37 -7.03
CA ASP A 129 -6.84 -0.62 -6.81
C ASP A 129 -7.43 -1.99 -6.41
N LEU A 130 -6.66 -3.04 -6.65
CA LEU A 130 -6.98 -4.41 -6.21
C LEU A 130 -6.13 -4.74 -4.98
N ASN A 131 -6.76 -5.22 -3.90
CA ASN A 131 -6.10 -5.37 -2.60
C ASN A 131 -6.27 -6.79 -2.01
N PRO A 132 -5.68 -7.82 -2.64
CA PRO A 132 -5.81 -9.21 -2.20
C PRO A 132 -4.96 -9.49 -0.95
N HIS A 133 -5.43 -10.42 -0.12
CA HIS A 133 -4.57 -11.07 0.88
C HIS A 133 -3.56 -12.00 0.18
N PRO A 134 -2.39 -12.28 0.79
CA PRO A 134 -1.37 -13.18 0.22
C PRO A 134 -1.73 -14.67 0.38
N VAL A 135 -3.03 -15.01 0.42
CA VAL A 135 -3.56 -16.37 0.62
C VAL A 135 -4.63 -16.67 -0.41
N LEU A 136 -4.87 -17.96 -0.66
CA LEU A 136 -6.00 -18.43 -1.46
C LEU A 136 -7.21 -18.71 -0.57
N ALA A 137 -8.42 -18.66 -1.13
CA ALA A 137 -9.67 -18.83 -0.40
C ALA A 137 -9.79 -20.20 0.31
N ASP A 138 -9.13 -21.23 -0.22
CA ASP A 138 -9.15 -22.59 0.31
C ASP A 138 -8.17 -22.80 1.49
N ASP A 139 -7.18 -21.92 1.65
CA ASP A 139 -6.24 -21.92 2.78
C ASP A 139 -5.90 -20.49 3.21
N LEU A 140 -6.62 -20.01 4.24
CA LEU A 140 -6.51 -18.64 4.73
C LEU A 140 -5.41 -18.42 5.78
N ASP A 141 -4.66 -19.47 6.14
CA ASP A 141 -3.66 -19.42 7.20
C ASP A 141 -2.22 -19.54 6.68
N HIS A 142 -2.01 -20.07 5.48
CA HIS A 142 -0.70 -20.23 4.86
C HIS A 142 -0.53 -19.38 3.60
N PRO A 143 0.19 -18.25 3.68
CA PRO A 143 0.48 -17.45 2.50
C PRO A 143 1.28 -18.20 1.44
N ASP A 144 0.96 -17.92 0.18
CA ASP A 144 1.70 -18.40 -0.99
C ASP A 144 2.55 -17.29 -1.63
N GLU A 145 2.67 -16.14 -0.96
CA GLU A 145 3.49 -15.01 -1.39
C GLU A 145 4.31 -14.46 -0.23
N LEU A 146 5.62 -14.32 -0.42
CA LEU A 146 6.44 -13.38 0.33
C LEU A 146 6.49 -12.06 -0.42
N ARG A 147 6.19 -10.95 0.26
CA ARG A 147 6.12 -9.61 -0.34
C ARG A 147 7.17 -8.69 0.30
N VAL A 148 8.14 -8.22 -0.47
CA VAL A 148 9.07 -7.17 -0.07
C VAL A 148 8.51 -5.83 -0.56
N ASP A 149 8.24 -4.92 0.37
CA ASP A 149 7.73 -3.57 0.08
C ASP A 149 8.82 -2.54 0.43
N LEU A 150 9.23 -1.75 -0.56
CA LEU A 150 10.23 -0.70 -0.44
C LEU A 150 9.53 0.65 -0.37
N ASP A 151 9.40 1.18 0.85
CA ASP A 151 8.75 2.47 1.12
C ASP A 151 9.81 3.57 1.35
N PRO A 152 10.02 4.47 0.39
CA PRO A 152 10.98 5.56 0.54
C PRO A 152 10.52 6.58 1.59
N MET A 153 11.43 6.92 2.50
CA MET A 153 11.25 8.09 3.36
C MET A 153 11.22 9.37 2.51
N PRO A 154 10.57 10.45 2.97
CA PRO A 154 10.53 11.72 2.24
C PRO A 154 11.93 12.21 1.84
N GLY A 155 12.10 12.61 0.58
CA GLY A 155 13.38 13.10 0.04
C GLY A 155 14.26 12.03 -0.62
N VAL A 156 13.95 10.74 -0.47
CA VAL A 156 14.69 9.66 -1.14
C VAL A 156 14.41 9.66 -2.65
N SER A 157 15.48 9.61 -3.45
CA SER A 157 15.38 9.59 -4.92
C SER A 157 14.96 8.21 -5.46
N TRP A 158 14.35 8.20 -6.65
CA TRP A 158 13.96 6.94 -7.32
C TRP A 158 15.15 6.00 -7.54
N ARG A 159 16.30 6.54 -7.96
CA ARG A 159 17.54 5.77 -8.15
C ARG A 159 17.92 5.00 -6.88
N ARG A 160 17.77 5.62 -5.71
CA ARG A 160 18.07 4.98 -4.43
C ARG A 160 17.13 3.81 -4.12
N ILE A 161 15.86 3.92 -4.52
CA ILE A 161 14.88 2.83 -4.40
C ILE A 161 15.26 1.66 -5.31
N VAL A 162 15.71 1.95 -6.53
CA VAL A 162 16.21 0.95 -7.48
C VAL A 162 17.45 0.25 -6.94
N ASP A 163 18.42 0.98 -6.38
CA ASP A 163 19.61 0.38 -5.75
C ASP A 163 19.22 -0.62 -4.65
N VAL A 164 18.26 -0.26 -3.79
CA VAL A 164 17.73 -1.15 -2.74
C VAL A 164 16.96 -2.34 -3.34
N ALA A 165 16.23 -2.14 -4.44
CA ALA A 165 15.50 -3.22 -5.11
C ALA A 165 16.43 -4.27 -5.71
N LEU A 166 17.56 -3.85 -6.28
CA LEU A 166 18.58 -4.75 -6.81
C LEU A 166 19.25 -5.57 -5.68
N VAL A 167 19.55 -4.94 -4.54
CA VAL A 167 20.05 -5.68 -3.36
C VAL A 167 19.00 -6.65 -2.82
N ALA A 168 17.74 -6.24 -2.76
CA ALA A 168 16.65 -7.12 -2.32
C ALA A 168 16.47 -8.34 -3.25
N ARG A 169 16.68 -8.16 -4.56
CA ARG A 169 16.74 -9.26 -5.52
C ARG A 169 17.84 -10.26 -5.18
N GLU A 170 19.08 -9.77 -5.03
CA GLU A 170 20.24 -10.62 -4.71
C GLU A 170 20.02 -11.39 -3.42
N VAL A 171 19.47 -10.75 -2.39
CA VAL A 171 19.11 -11.43 -1.14
C VAL A 171 18.10 -12.55 -1.39
N LEU A 172 17.00 -12.29 -2.10
CA LEU A 172 16.02 -13.34 -2.40
C LEU A 172 16.66 -14.52 -3.16
N GLU A 173 17.48 -14.23 -4.18
CA GLU A 173 18.15 -15.23 -5.01
C GLU A 173 19.16 -16.07 -4.20
N ASP A 174 19.97 -15.46 -3.33
CA ASP A 174 20.93 -16.15 -2.45
C ASP A 174 20.24 -17.18 -1.54
N TYR A 175 19.01 -16.89 -1.13
CA TYR A 175 18.20 -17.78 -0.28
C TYR A 175 17.23 -18.67 -1.07
N GLY A 176 17.39 -18.75 -2.39
CA GLY A 176 16.68 -19.71 -3.25
C GLY A 176 15.26 -19.30 -3.65
N LEU A 177 14.94 -18.01 -3.57
CA LEU A 177 13.66 -17.46 -4.01
C LEU A 177 13.83 -16.72 -5.35
N THR A 178 12.87 -16.92 -6.27
CA THR A 178 12.80 -16.12 -7.49
C THR A 178 12.08 -14.82 -7.20
N ALA A 179 12.74 -13.69 -7.49
CA ALA A 179 12.24 -12.36 -7.21
C ALA A 179 11.46 -11.79 -8.41
N TRP A 180 10.27 -11.24 -8.19
CA TRP A 180 9.37 -10.72 -9.22
C TRP A 180 9.10 -9.23 -8.96
N PRO A 181 9.66 -8.31 -9.76
CA PRO A 181 9.64 -6.88 -9.46
C PRO A 181 8.41 -6.18 -10.05
N LYS A 182 7.92 -5.16 -9.34
CA LYS A 182 6.93 -4.21 -9.88
C LYS A 182 7.08 -2.82 -9.27
N THR A 183 6.77 -1.79 -10.06
CA THR A 183 6.53 -0.47 -9.46
C THR A 183 5.31 -0.54 -8.55
N SER A 184 5.27 0.27 -7.49
CA SER A 184 4.05 0.34 -6.67
C SER A 184 2.92 1.11 -7.37
N GLY A 185 3.21 1.93 -8.39
CA GLY A 185 2.31 2.94 -8.94
C GLY A 185 2.07 4.15 -8.01
N SER A 186 2.86 4.27 -6.94
CA SER A 186 2.85 5.40 -6.01
C SER A 186 4.28 5.94 -5.85
N ARG A 187 4.91 5.79 -4.68
CA ARG A 187 6.29 6.24 -4.44
C ARG A 187 7.29 5.09 -4.32
N GLY A 188 6.85 3.92 -3.88
CA GLY A 188 7.70 2.77 -3.58
C GLY A 188 7.81 1.74 -4.71
N PHE A 189 8.40 0.61 -4.36
CA PHE A 189 8.67 -0.52 -5.26
C PHE A 189 8.37 -1.84 -4.54
N HIS A 190 7.77 -2.82 -5.21
CA HIS A 190 7.49 -4.11 -4.57
C HIS A 190 8.24 -5.23 -5.30
N ILE A 191 8.69 -6.23 -4.55
CA ILE A 191 9.30 -7.45 -5.07
C ILE A 191 8.60 -8.62 -4.42
N TYR A 192 8.01 -9.50 -5.23
CA TYR A 192 7.30 -10.68 -4.72
C TYR A 192 8.17 -11.92 -4.93
N ALA A 193 7.91 -12.94 -4.11
CA ALA A 193 8.37 -14.30 -4.35
C ALA A 193 7.20 -15.26 -4.11
N ARG A 194 6.94 -16.16 -5.06
CA ARG A 194 6.00 -17.26 -4.89
C ARG A 194 6.63 -18.26 -3.92
N ILE A 195 5.86 -18.71 -2.93
CA ILE A 195 6.31 -19.67 -1.92
C ILE A 195 5.32 -20.80 -1.76
N ALA A 196 5.78 -21.97 -1.30
CA ALA A 196 4.87 -23.06 -0.95
C ALA A 196 3.93 -22.63 0.20
N PRO A 197 2.61 -22.88 0.11
CA PRO A 197 1.65 -22.47 1.14
C PRO A 197 1.69 -23.43 2.34
N ARG A 198 2.78 -23.43 3.10
CA ARG A 198 2.98 -24.29 4.28
C ARG A 198 3.45 -23.57 5.54
N TRP A 199 3.78 -22.28 5.42
CA TRP A 199 4.21 -21.45 6.55
C TRP A 199 3.08 -20.53 6.98
N ASP A 200 2.92 -20.35 8.28
CA ASP A 200 1.94 -19.39 8.79
C ASP A 200 2.40 -17.94 8.56
N PHE A 201 1.49 -16.98 8.71
CA PHE A 201 1.81 -15.55 8.61
C PHE A 201 2.97 -15.08 9.51
N ARG A 202 3.22 -15.74 10.66
CA ARG A 202 4.32 -15.35 11.55
C ARG A 202 5.65 -15.75 10.95
N GLN A 203 5.74 -16.94 10.38
CA GLN A 203 6.93 -17.44 9.69
C GLN A 203 7.20 -16.65 8.41
N VAL A 204 6.19 -16.38 7.57
CA VAL A 204 6.36 -15.57 6.35
C VAL A 204 6.82 -14.14 6.70
N ARG A 205 6.22 -13.52 7.72
CA ARG A 205 6.66 -12.21 8.21
C ARG A 205 8.07 -12.23 8.79
N LEU A 206 8.46 -13.29 9.49
CA LEU A 206 9.83 -13.45 10.00
C LEU A 206 10.82 -13.54 8.84
N ALA A 207 10.54 -14.35 7.82
CA ALA A 207 11.36 -14.43 6.62
C ALA A 207 11.48 -13.07 5.90
N ALA A 208 10.39 -12.33 5.75
CA ALA A 208 10.42 -10.98 5.18
C ALA A 208 11.24 -9.99 6.04
N GLN A 209 11.17 -10.10 7.37
CA GLN A 209 12.00 -9.30 8.27
C GLN A 209 13.48 -9.68 8.15
N THR A 210 13.79 -10.95 7.95
CA THR A 210 15.16 -11.42 7.69
C THR A 210 15.69 -10.85 6.38
N VAL A 211 14.89 -10.85 5.31
CA VAL A 211 15.24 -10.18 4.04
C VAL A 211 15.51 -8.69 4.29
N ALA A 212 14.64 -7.99 5.01
CA ALA A 212 14.81 -6.58 5.33
C ALA A 212 16.12 -6.27 6.07
N ARG A 213 16.46 -7.09 7.07
CA ARG A 213 17.71 -6.95 7.84
C ARG A 213 18.94 -7.24 6.99
N GLU A 214 18.87 -8.24 6.10
CA GLU A 214 19.99 -8.57 5.22
C GLU A 214 20.21 -7.49 4.15
N VAL A 215 19.13 -6.90 3.61
CA VAL A 215 19.20 -5.75 2.71
C VAL A 215 19.83 -4.54 3.41
N GLU A 216 19.37 -4.20 4.63
CA GLU A 216 19.99 -3.14 5.45
C GLU A 216 21.45 -3.44 5.78
N ARG A 217 21.83 -4.71 6.03
CA ARG A 217 23.23 -5.08 6.27
C ARG A 217 24.11 -4.87 5.04
N ARG A 218 23.60 -5.16 3.84
CA ARG A 218 24.34 -5.01 2.57
C ARG A 218 24.40 -3.56 2.08
N LEU A 219 23.38 -2.75 2.40
CA LEU A 219 23.28 -1.37 1.95
C LEU A 219 22.78 -0.43 3.08
N PRO A 220 23.55 -0.30 4.18
CA PRO A 220 23.11 0.35 5.42
C PRO A 220 22.88 1.87 5.29
N GLU A 221 23.46 2.50 4.28
CA GLU A 221 23.27 3.93 4.01
C GLU A 221 22.05 4.21 3.13
N ALA A 222 21.40 3.17 2.58
CA ALA A 222 20.24 3.29 1.70
C ALA A 222 18.96 2.70 2.27
N ALA A 223 19.08 1.58 2.99
CA ALA A 223 17.95 0.78 3.42
C ALA A 223 17.87 0.76 4.94
N THR A 224 16.65 0.62 5.45
CA THR A 224 16.42 0.47 6.88
C THR A 224 15.34 -0.56 7.18
N SER A 225 15.53 -1.33 8.26
CA SER A 225 14.51 -2.24 8.83
C SER A 225 14.03 -1.77 10.20
N ARG A 226 14.35 -0.52 10.59
CA ARG A 226 14.04 0.05 11.90
C ARG A 226 12.54 0.07 12.18
N TRP A 227 12.18 -0.36 13.39
CA TRP A 227 10.78 -0.48 13.80
C TRP A 227 10.06 0.87 13.86
N TRP A 228 10.70 1.89 14.44
CA TRP A 228 10.09 3.19 14.70
C TRP A 228 10.24 4.12 13.51
N LYS A 229 9.12 4.69 13.05
CA LYS A 229 9.09 5.58 11.88
C LYS A 229 10.02 6.80 12.07
N GLU A 230 10.13 7.31 13.30
CA GLU A 230 11.03 8.42 13.62
C GLU A 230 12.52 8.09 13.55
N GLU A 231 12.90 6.81 13.49
CA GLU A 231 14.29 6.33 13.39
C GLU A 231 14.66 5.89 11.97
N ARG A 232 13.76 6.06 10.99
CA ARG A 232 13.95 5.59 9.63
C ARG A 232 14.56 6.68 8.76
N GLU A 233 15.65 6.32 8.10
CA GLU A 233 16.27 7.09 7.02
C GLU A 233 16.39 6.18 5.78
N GLY A 234 16.44 6.78 4.58
CA GLY A 234 16.50 6.01 3.34
C GLY A 234 15.20 5.25 3.00
N VAL A 235 15.33 4.05 2.47
CA VAL A 235 14.23 3.19 2.02
C VAL A 235 13.90 2.19 3.11
N PHE A 236 12.68 2.28 3.65
CA PHE A 236 12.20 1.30 4.61
C PHE A 236 11.77 0.02 3.90
N VAL A 237 12.36 -1.11 4.29
CA VAL A 237 11.94 -2.43 3.79
C VAL A 237 10.82 -2.94 4.71
N ASP A 238 9.56 -2.68 4.33
CA ASP A 238 8.39 -2.91 5.17
C ASP A 238 7.96 -4.38 5.23
N PHE A 239 8.63 -5.12 6.12
CA PHE A 239 8.28 -6.51 6.41
C PHE A 239 6.87 -6.68 7.02
N ASN A 240 6.22 -5.63 7.55
CA ASN A 240 4.90 -5.77 8.16
C ASN A 240 3.77 -5.97 7.15
N GLN A 241 4.03 -5.74 5.85
CA GLN A 241 3.06 -6.06 4.80
C GLN A 241 2.74 -7.57 4.70
N ASN A 242 3.59 -8.42 5.28
CA ASN A 242 3.37 -9.87 5.39
C ASN A 242 2.61 -10.29 6.65
N ALA A 243 2.15 -9.33 7.47
CA ALA A 243 1.28 -9.66 8.60
C ALA A 243 -0.14 -10.03 8.14
N LYS A 244 -0.84 -10.89 8.90
CA LYS A 244 -2.26 -11.17 8.66
C LYS A 244 -3.07 -9.87 8.66
N ASP A 245 -4.08 -9.80 7.78
CA ASP A 245 -4.92 -8.61 7.58
C ASP A 245 -4.19 -7.39 6.97
N ARG A 246 -3.08 -7.62 6.28
CA ARG A 246 -2.41 -6.61 5.43
C ARG A 246 -2.56 -6.99 3.97
N THR A 247 -3.05 -6.04 3.19
CA THR A 247 -3.19 -6.16 1.75
C THR A 247 -2.27 -5.17 1.06
N VAL A 248 -1.72 -5.59 -0.07
CA VAL A 248 -0.81 -4.79 -0.89
C VAL A 248 -1.47 -4.64 -2.25
N ALA A 249 -1.38 -3.46 -2.86
CA ALA A 249 -1.91 -3.24 -4.20
C ALA A 249 -1.32 -4.26 -5.18
N SER A 250 -2.19 -5.02 -5.85
CA SER A 250 -1.79 -6.12 -6.72
C SER A 250 -1.15 -5.63 -8.02
N ALA A 251 -0.50 -6.55 -8.74
CA ALA A 251 -0.04 -6.33 -10.11
C ALA A 251 -1.16 -5.73 -10.98
N TYR A 252 -0.79 -4.80 -11.87
CA TYR A 252 -1.69 -4.06 -12.76
C TYR A 252 -2.75 -3.19 -12.08
N SER A 253 -2.71 -3.04 -10.76
CA SER A 253 -3.64 -2.15 -10.05
C SER A 253 -3.40 -0.69 -10.43
N VAL A 254 -4.42 -0.02 -10.94
CA VAL A 254 -4.44 1.45 -11.04
C VAL A 254 -4.43 2.02 -9.62
N ARG A 255 -3.64 3.05 -9.39
CA ARG A 255 -3.52 3.73 -8.11
C ARG A 255 -4.32 5.03 -8.15
N ALA A 256 -4.85 5.42 -6.99
CA ALA A 256 -5.57 6.68 -6.81
C ALA A 256 -4.61 7.88 -6.76
N THR A 257 -3.81 8.03 -7.81
CA THR A 257 -2.94 9.17 -8.06
C THR A 257 -3.56 10.05 -9.17
N PRO A 258 -3.29 11.36 -9.21
CA PRO A 258 -3.89 12.27 -10.20
C PRO A 258 -3.65 11.87 -11.67
N ASP A 259 -2.51 11.22 -11.92
CA ASP A 259 -2.03 10.70 -13.20
C ASP A 259 -2.45 9.25 -13.49
N ALA A 260 -3.27 8.62 -12.64
CA ALA A 260 -3.77 7.26 -12.81
C ALA A 260 -2.67 6.22 -13.06
N ARG A 261 -1.58 6.31 -12.28
CA ARG A 261 -0.44 5.39 -12.38
C ARG A 261 -0.81 3.97 -12.02
N VAL A 262 -0.04 3.03 -12.55
CA VAL A 262 -0.28 1.59 -12.41
C VAL A 262 0.86 0.94 -11.63
N SER A 263 0.51 0.06 -10.70
CA SER A 263 1.45 -0.89 -10.09
C SER A 263 1.90 -1.93 -11.12
N THR A 264 2.99 -1.67 -11.82
CA THR A 264 3.29 -2.38 -13.09
C THR A 264 4.39 -3.42 -12.90
N PRO A 265 4.12 -4.72 -13.17
CA PRO A 265 5.14 -5.76 -13.26
C PRO A 265 6.22 -5.43 -14.28
N LEU A 266 7.46 -5.76 -13.94
CA LEU A 266 8.63 -5.50 -14.76
C LEU A 266 9.46 -6.78 -14.95
N GLN A 267 10.22 -6.82 -16.04
CA GLN A 267 11.39 -7.66 -16.18
C GLN A 267 12.57 -7.02 -15.41
N TRP A 268 13.54 -7.82 -14.95
CA TRP A 268 14.63 -7.28 -14.13
C TRP A 268 15.60 -6.38 -14.90
N ASP A 269 15.78 -6.59 -16.20
CA ASP A 269 16.67 -5.82 -17.07
C ASP A 269 16.19 -4.38 -17.31
N GLU A 270 14.87 -4.13 -17.26
CA GLU A 270 14.31 -2.78 -17.36
C GLU A 270 14.27 -2.02 -16.02
N VAL A 271 14.42 -2.69 -14.86
CA VAL A 271 14.27 -2.04 -13.53
C VAL A 271 15.21 -0.85 -13.36
N ALA A 272 16.48 -0.98 -13.79
CA ALA A 272 17.48 0.07 -13.61
C ALA A 272 17.15 1.36 -14.38
N GLY A 273 16.42 1.25 -15.49
CA GLY A 273 16.07 2.37 -16.38
C GLY A 273 14.60 2.79 -16.32
N CYS A 274 13.77 2.13 -15.51
CA CYS A 274 12.34 2.40 -15.52
C CYS A 274 11.98 3.75 -14.89
N ASP A 275 11.04 4.45 -15.51
CA ASP A 275 10.37 5.62 -14.95
C ASP A 275 8.99 5.19 -14.44
N PRO A 276 8.73 5.20 -13.12
CA PRO A 276 7.45 4.77 -12.58
C PRO A 276 6.29 5.68 -13.00
N GLU A 277 6.56 6.93 -13.41
CA GLU A 277 5.54 7.85 -13.91
C GLU A 277 5.10 7.54 -15.34
N ALA A 278 5.89 6.77 -16.09
CA ALA A 278 5.55 6.36 -17.45
C ALA A 278 4.46 5.27 -17.49
N PHE A 279 4.20 4.57 -16.38
CA PHE A 279 3.22 3.49 -16.31
C PHE A 279 1.87 3.98 -15.82
N THR A 280 0.95 4.21 -16.76
CA THR A 280 -0.40 4.74 -16.49
C THR A 280 -1.46 3.88 -17.17
N ILE A 281 -2.73 4.21 -16.88
CA ILE A 281 -3.88 3.63 -17.55
C ILE A 281 -3.82 3.74 -19.09
N ASP A 282 -3.11 4.75 -19.63
CA ASP A 282 -2.95 4.95 -21.08
C ASP A 282 -1.86 4.06 -21.69
N THR A 283 -0.76 3.84 -20.97
CA THR A 283 0.47 3.26 -21.55
C THR A 283 0.59 1.77 -21.30
N VAL A 284 0.11 1.28 -20.15
CA VAL A 284 0.25 -0.13 -19.75
C VAL A 284 -0.51 -1.09 -20.68
N PRO A 285 -1.72 -0.80 -21.21
CA PRO A 285 -2.41 -1.71 -22.11
C PRO A 285 -1.61 -2.05 -23.38
N ALA A 286 -1.03 -1.03 -24.03
CA ALA A 286 -0.21 -1.24 -25.24
C ALA A 286 1.04 -2.06 -24.91
N ARG A 287 1.70 -1.74 -23.80
CA ARG A 287 2.87 -2.46 -23.30
C ARG A 287 2.54 -3.94 -23.03
N PHE A 288 1.42 -4.21 -22.37
CA PHE A 288 0.98 -5.58 -22.06
C PHE A 288 0.67 -6.37 -23.33
N ALA A 289 0.01 -5.74 -24.31
CA ALA A 289 -0.25 -6.37 -25.60
C ALA A 289 1.03 -6.69 -26.38
N GLU A 290 2.07 -5.86 -26.24
CA GLU A 290 3.34 -6.02 -26.95
C GLU A 290 4.22 -7.13 -26.34
N ILE A 291 4.40 -7.13 -25.02
CA ILE A 291 5.39 -8.03 -24.37
C ILE A 291 4.77 -9.10 -23.47
N GLY A 292 3.45 -9.09 -23.29
CA GLY A 292 2.75 -9.95 -22.34
C GLY A 292 3.00 -9.56 -20.89
N ASP A 293 2.86 -10.53 -20.00
CA ASP A 293 3.02 -10.36 -18.56
C ASP A 293 4.45 -10.74 -18.12
N PRO A 294 5.26 -9.79 -17.60
CA PRO A 294 6.58 -10.11 -17.05
C PRO A 294 6.55 -11.14 -15.91
N TRP A 295 5.41 -11.34 -15.24
CA TRP A 295 5.25 -12.30 -14.14
C TRP A 295 4.62 -13.63 -14.58
N ALA A 296 4.52 -13.91 -15.87
CA ALA A 296 3.84 -15.12 -16.37
C ALA A 296 4.39 -16.44 -15.77
N GLY A 297 5.69 -16.51 -15.46
CA GLY A 297 6.33 -17.70 -14.87
C GLY A 297 6.38 -17.74 -13.34
N MET A 298 5.70 -16.82 -12.65
CA MET A 298 5.77 -16.73 -11.18
C MET A 298 5.29 -17.99 -10.47
N ASP A 299 4.24 -18.62 -10.98
CA ASP A 299 3.65 -19.82 -10.37
C ASP A 299 4.47 -21.09 -10.66
N ASP A 300 5.39 -21.05 -11.63
CA ASP A 300 6.34 -22.14 -11.92
C ASP A 300 7.60 -22.08 -11.03
N ALA A 301 7.81 -20.95 -10.33
CA ALA A 301 9.01 -20.67 -9.55
C ALA A 301 8.72 -20.65 -8.03
N VAL A 302 8.02 -21.69 -7.55
CA VAL A 302 7.66 -21.84 -6.13
C VAL A 302 8.92 -22.06 -5.28
N GLY A 303 9.19 -21.11 -4.40
CA GLY A 303 10.32 -21.14 -3.49
C GLY A 303 10.00 -21.65 -2.08
N GLU A 304 11.05 -21.84 -1.30
CA GLU A 304 11.03 -22.39 0.04
C GLU A 304 11.61 -21.38 1.06
N LEU A 305 11.00 -21.23 2.25
CA LEU A 305 11.45 -20.25 3.24
C LEU A 305 12.49 -20.79 4.24
N ASP A 306 12.81 -22.08 4.21
CA ASP A 306 13.63 -22.73 5.24
C ASP A 306 14.99 -22.03 5.44
N ARG A 307 15.67 -21.63 4.35
CA ARG A 307 16.98 -20.96 4.44
C ARG A 307 16.89 -19.57 5.06
N LEU A 308 15.83 -18.82 4.78
CA LEU A 308 15.58 -17.52 5.41
C LEU A 308 15.22 -17.67 6.89
N LEU A 309 14.51 -18.73 7.25
CA LEU A 309 14.16 -19.02 8.64
C LEU A 309 15.40 -19.46 9.45
N VAL A 310 16.30 -20.27 8.86
CA VAL A 310 17.61 -20.59 9.46
C VAL A 310 18.43 -19.31 9.66
N LEU A 311 18.50 -18.43 8.65
CA LEU A 311 19.19 -17.15 8.80
C LEU A 311 18.55 -16.29 9.91
N ALA A 312 17.23 -16.34 10.06
CA ALA A 312 16.54 -15.61 11.13
C ALA A 312 16.99 -16.09 12.52
N GLU A 313 17.21 -17.39 12.69
CA GLU A 313 17.72 -17.98 13.92
C GLU A 313 19.18 -17.55 14.18
N GLU A 314 20.03 -17.59 13.16
CA GLU A 314 21.44 -17.16 13.23
C GLU A 314 21.59 -15.68 13.56
N MET A 315 20.78 -14.83 12.94
CA MET A 315 20.75 -13.38 13.18
C MET A 315 20.20 -13.02 14.57
N GLY A 316 19.60 -13.98 15.28
CA GLY A 316 18.93 -13.75 16.54
C GLY A 316 17.70 -12.85 16.43
N PRO A 317 17.00 -12.60 17.55
CA PRO A 317 15.83 -11.74 17.54
C PRO A 317 16.22 -10.33 17.06
N PRO A 318 15.37 -9.65 16.27
CA PRO A 318 15.59 -8.25 15.96
C PRO A 318 15.69 -7.46 17.27
N GLU A 319 16.42 -6.33 17.25
CA GLU A 319 16.37 -5.38 18.34
C GLU A 319 14.89 -5.11 18.68
N ARG A 320 14.47 -5.59 19.86
CA ARG A 320 13.09 -5.37 20.29
C ARG A 320 12.88 -3.87 20.33
N ALA A 321 11.74 -3.41 19.84
CA ALA A 321 11.19 -2.12 20.24
C ALA A 321 11.46 -1.97 21.76
N PRO A 322 12.26 -0.98 22.21
CA PRO A 322 12.77 -0.99 23.58
C PRO A 322 11.60 -1.13 24.55
N LYS A 323 11.56 -2.22 25.31
CA LYS A 323 10.67 -2.30 26.47
C LYS A 323 11.31 -1.45 27.57
N GLY A 324 11.20 -0.13 27.46
CA GLY A 324 11.62 0.78 28.54
C GLY A 324 12.48 1.97 28.14
N SER A 325 12.19 2.69 27.05
CA SER A 325 12.30 4.14 27.20
C SER A 325 11.14 4.57 28.13
N GLY A 326 11.41 5.43 29.11
CA GLY A 326 10.50 5.70 30.24
C GLY A 326 9.02 5.76 29.82
N LYS A 327 8.15 5.08 30.58
CA LYS A 327 6.72 5.33 30.43
C LYS A 327 6.45 6.73 30.97
N ARG A 328 5.78 7.57 30.17
CA ARG A 328 5.12 8.76 30.70
C ARG A 328 4.12 8.32 31.79
N PRO A 329 3.74 9.21 32.73
CA PRO A 329 2.75 8.89 33.77
C PRO A 329 1.42 8.33 33.23
N ASP A 330 1.08 8.67 31.98
CA ASP A 330 -0.08 8.17 31.23
C ASP A 330 0.11 6.76 30.60
N GLY A 331 1.26 6.12 30.83
CA GLY A 331 1.58 4.79 30.29
C GLY A 331 2.09 4.77 28.85
N ARG A 332 2.21 5.92 28.18
CA ARG A 332 2.70 6.03 26.79
C ARG A 332 4.24 5.98 26.74
N ARG A 333 4.78 5.43 25.64
CA ARG A 333 6.23 5.37 25.36
C ARG A 333 6.80 6.78 25.21
N GLN A 334 7.92 7.07 25.86
CA GLN A 334 8.78 8.19 25.53
C GLN A 334 9.63 7.84 24.30
N SER A 335 9.53 8.61 23.20
CA SER A 335 10.42 8.40 22.04
C SER A 335 11.87 8.69 22.43
N SER A 336 12.82 7.97 21.84
CA SER A 336 14.26 8.27 21.87
C SER A 336 14.58 9.56 21.11
N MET A 337 13.73 9.91 20.14
CA MET A 337 13.85 11.13 19.35
C MET A 337 13.15 12.32 20.05
N PRO A 338 13.64 13.57 19.84
CA PRO A 338 13.02 14.78 20.38
C PRO A 338 11.72 15.11 19.61
N LEU A 339 10.68 14.31 19.85
CA LEU A 339 9.43 14.32 19.10
C LEU A 339 8.34 15.14 19.79
N ILE A 340 7.71 16.06 19.05
CA ILE A 340 6.49 16.77 19.47
C ILE A 340 5.31 16.40 18.57
N GLU A 341 4.10 16.41 19.10
CA GLU A 341 2.86 16.27 18.35
C GLU A 341 2.21 17.64 18.18
N ILE A 342 1.84 18.01 16.96
CA ILE A 342 1.34 19.38 16.69
C ILE A 342 -0.14 19.42 16.30
N ALA A 343 -0.69 18.33 15.79
CA ALA A 343 -2.07 18.27 15.35
C ALA A 343 -2.63 16.84 15.25
N ARG A 344 -3.94 16.72 15.47
CA ARG A 344 -4.80 15.61 15.07
C ARG A 344 -5.97 16.18 14.28
N THR A 345 -6.22 15.65 13.09
CA THR A 345 -7.18 16.21 12.14
C THR A 345 -7.98 15.13 11.45
N LYS A 346 -9.15 15.49 10.92
CA LYS A 346 -10.03 14.54 10.24
C LYS A 346 -9.53 14.27 8.83
N THR A 347 -9.01 15.30 8.15
CA THR A 347 -8.53 15.22 6.78
C THR A 347 -7.03 15.51 6.68
N LYS A 348 -6.42 15.05 5.60
CA LYS A 348 -4.99 15.31 5.34
C LYS A 348 -4.74 16.79 5.12
N ASP A 349 -5.64 17.48 4.43
CA ASP A 349 -5.51 18.91 4.12
C ASP A 349 -5.56 19.75 5.40
N GLU A 350 -6.46 19.42 6.34
CA GLU A 350 -6.47 20.04 7.67
C GLU A 350 -5.15 19.80 8.42
N ALA A 351 -4.58 18.59 8.32
CA ALA A 351 -3.26 18.31 8.87
C ALA A 351 -2.22 19.24 8.23
N MET A 352 -2.12 19.28 6.91
CA MET A 352 -1.13 20.12 6.22
C MET A 352 -1.28 21.61 6.57
N ALA A 353 -2.52 22.11 6.67
CA ALA A 353 -2.76 23.49 7.13
C ALA A 353 -2.27 23.72 8.57
N ALA A 354 -2.47 22.76 9.47
CA ALA A 354 -1.94 22.85 10.84
C ALA A 354 -0.40 22.82 10.89
N LEU A 355 0.24 22.07 9.98
CA LEU A 355 1.70 22.11 9.82
C LEU A 355 2.20 23.49 9.38
N ASP A 356 1.51 24.13 8.44
CA ASP A 356 1.88 25.46 7.97
C ASP A 356 1.74 26.51 9.09
N VAL A 357 0.66 26.44 9.88
CA VAL A 357 0.50 27.27 11.10
C VAL A 357 1.66 27.07 12.08
N TRP A 358 2.11 25.83 12.28
CA TRP A 358 3.25 25.55 13.15
C TRP A 358 4.56 26.12 12.59
N ARG A 359 4.77 26.03 11.28
CA ARG A 359 5.96 26.58 10.60
C ARG A 359 6.02 28.09 10.70
N ASP A 360 4.89 28.77 10.56
CA ASP A 360 4.79 30.23 10.71
C ASP A 360 5.07 30.67 12.15
N ARG A 361 4.69 29.86 13.14
CA ARG A 361 5.01 30.10 14.56
C ARG A 361 6.50 29.89 14.85
N TYR A 362 7.14 28.93 14.19
CA TYR A 362 8.52 28.52 14.43
C TYR A 362 9.43 28.57 13.18
N PRO A 363 9.60 29.73 12.52
CA PRO A 363 10.25 29.81 11.22
C PRO A 363 11.76 29.49 11.25
N ALA A 364 12.43 29.75 12.38
CA ALA A 364 13.84 29.38 12.54
C ALA A 364 14.03 27.87 12.70
N VAL A 365 13.10 27.20 13.39
CA VAL A 365 13.11 25.75 13.60
C VAL A 365 12.72 25.04 12.30
N ALA A 366 11.65 25.51 11.64
CA ALA A 366 11.14 24.95 10.40
C ALA A 366 12.19 24.90 9.29
N ARG A 367 13.06 25.91 9.19
CA ARG A 367 14.17 25.95 8.21
C ARG A 367 15.25 24.91 8.43
N ARG A 368 15.34 24.32 9.63
CA ARG A 368 16.29 23.26 9.95
C ARG A 368 15.70 21.86 9.78
N LEU A 369 14.38 21.75 9.59
CA LEU A 369 13.75 20.45 9.41
C LEU A 369 14.04 19.90 8.03
N GLU A 370 14.41 18.63 7.99
CA GLU A 370 14.43 17.84 6.79
C GLU A 370 13.04 17.25 6.51
N PRO A 371 12.73 16.85 5.26
CA PRO A 371 11.45 16.23 4.93
C PRO A 371 11.11 15.02 5.80
N VAL A 372 12.12 14.24 6.24
CA VAL A 372 11.94 13.06 7.10
C VAL A 372 11.50 13.41 8.53
N ASP A 373 11.79 14.64 8.99
CA ASP A 373 11.44 15.11 10.33
C ASP A 373 9.93 15.38 10.49
N VAL A 374 9.23 15.58 9.37
CA VAL A 374 7.81 15.88 9.35
C VAL A 374 7.02 14.58 9.18
N LEU A 375 6.53 14.05 10.30
CA LEU A 375 5.78 12.80 10.33
C LEU A 375 4.29 13.07 10.18
N VAL A 376 3.77 12.93 8.97
CA VAL A 376 2.32 12.87 8.69
C VAL A 376 1.85 11.42 8.77
N ASP A 377 1.04 11.10 9.78
CA ASP A 377 0.56 9.76 10.07
C ASP A 377 -0.93 9.62 9.76
N GLY A 378 -1.28 8.78 8.78
CA GLY A 378 -2.65 8.33 8.57
C GLY A 378 -3.00 7.20 9.53
N MET A 379 -3.98 7.42 10.39
CA MET A 379 -4.39 6.53 11.47
C MET A 379 -5.78 5.97 11.18
N ARG A 380 -5.98 4.67 11.41
CA ARG A 380 -7.29 4.02 11.23
C ARG A 380 -8.18 4.32 12.45
N GLY A 381 -9.28 5.02 12.23
CA GLY A 381 -10.39 5.16 13.17
C GLY A 381 -11.41 4.02 13.04
N PRO A 382 -12.57 4.12 13.72
CA PRO A 382 -13.59 3.07 13.70
C PRO A 382 -14.24 2.88 12.31
N SER A 383 -14.39 3.96 11.54
CA SER A 383 -15.04 3.94 10.21
C SER A 383 -14.36 4.83 9.16
N SER A 384 -13.31 5.55 9.53
CA SER A 384 -12.60 6.51 8.66
C SER A 384 -11.11 6.57 9.02
N ILE A 385 -10.31 7.16 8.12
CA ILE A 385 -8.93 7.54 8.42
C ILE A 385 -8.96 8.93 9.08
N TRP A 386 -8.03 9.16 10.00
CA TRP A 386 -7.74 10.48 10.57
C TRP A 386 -6.22 10.69 10.55
N TYR A 387 -5.76 11.93 10.70
CA TYR A 387 -4.36 12.28 10.52
C TYR A 387 -3.77 12.85 11.80
N ARG A 388 -2.50 12.54 12.05
CA ARG A 388 -1.70 13.15 13.11
C ARG A 388 -0.41 13.68 12.53
N ILE A 389 0.04 14.83 13.00
CA ILE A 389 1.37 15.36 12.66
C ILE A 389 2.27 15.38 13.88
N ARG A 390 3.46 14.82 13.72
CA ARG A 390 4.54 14.89 14.69
C ARG A 390 5.79 15.48 14.02
N ILE A 391 6.57 16.24 14.78
CA ILE A 391 7.81 16.84 14.31
C ILE A 391 8.97 16.23 15.09
N ASN A 392 9.92 15.62 14.38
CA ASN A 392 11.18 15.18 14.96
C ASN A 392 12.18 16.35 14.95
N LEU A 393 12.58 16.84 16.13
CA LEU A 393 13.47 17.98 16.27
C LEU A 393 14.96 17.57 16.27
N GLN A 394 15.30 16.40 15.69
CA GLN A 394 16.66 15.86 15.72
C GLN A 394 17.68 16.80 15.07
N HIS A 395 17.31 17.48 13.98
CA HIS A 395 18.14 18.47 13.28
C HIS A 395 18.10 19.88 13.92
N VAL A 396 17.40 20.04 15.05
CA VAL A 396 17.28 21.31 15.77
C VAL A 396 18.17 21.25 17.02
N PRO A 397 19.06 22.23 17.24
CA PRO A 397 19.87 22.34 18.46
C PRO A 397 18.99 22.30 19.71
N GLU A 398 19.44 21.60 20.76
CA GLU A 398 18.63 21.32 21.95
C GLU A 398 18.09 22.58 22.64
N ASP A 399 18.89 23.63 22.69
CA ASP A 399 18.56 24.96 23.23
C ASP A 399 17.52 25.74 22.40
N GLN A 400 17.24 25.29 21.18
CA GLN A 400 16.32 25.92 20.23
C GLN A 400 15.06 25.07 19.97
N ARG A 401 14.93 23.90 20.62
CA ARG A 401 13.80 23.01 20.43
C ARG A 401 12.55 23.60 21.08
N PRO A 402 11.44 23.81 20.34
CA PRO A 402 10.18 24.19 20.95
C PRO A 402 9.68 23.06 21.86
N PRO A 403 9.04 23.39 22.99
CA PRO A 403 8.43 22.39 23.86
C PRO A 403 7.18 21.78 23.19
N GLN A 404 6.66 20.71 23.78
CA GLN A 404 5.32 20.23 23.44
C GLN A 404 4.29 21.29 23.88
N GLU A 405 3.53 21.82 22.92
CA GLU A 405 2.42 22.76 23.15
C GLU A 405 1.05 22.08 23.06
N GLU A 406 -0.02 22.83 23.26
CA GLU A 406 -1.36 22.41 22.85
C GLU A 406 -1.43 22.18 21.34
N LEU A 407 -2.24 21.19 20.94
CA LEU A 407 -2.39 20.84 19.53
C LEU A 407 -3.12 21.95 18.79
N ILE A 408 -2.62 22.31 17.61
CA ILE A 408 -3.23 23.30 16.72
C ILE A 408 -4.65 22.85 16.30
N ALA A 409 -4.86 21.54 16.20
CA ALA A 409 -6.15 20.89 16.10
C ALA A 409 -6.12 19.57 16.88
N ASP A 410 -7.19 19.24 17.61
CA ASP A 410 -7.30 18.00 18.39
C ASP A 410 -8.58 17.23 18.04
N TYR A 411 -8.65 16.77 16.79
CA TYR A 411 -9.72 15.89 16.35
C TYR A 411 -9.60 14.50 16.99
N SER A 412 -10.71 13.99 17.53
CA SER A 412 -10.83 12.61 18.00
C SER A 412 -11.84 11.82 17.15
N PRO A 413 -11.41 10.76 16.43
CA PRO A 413 -12.32 9.92 15.65
C PRO A 413 -13.21 9.02 16.53
N TRP A 414 -13.03 9.08 17.86
CA TRP A 414 -13.74 8.29 18.86
C TRP A 414 -14.76 9.11 19.66
N GLU A 415 -14.85 10.40 19.39
CA GLU A 415 -15.85 11.27 20.01
C GLU A 415 -17.26 10.81 19.57
N GLY A 416 -18.14 10.52 20.54
CA GLY A 416 -19.46 9.94 20.29
C GLY A 416 -19.49 8.44 19.93
N TYR A 417 -18.35 7.74 19.87
CA TYR A 417 -18.31 6.31 19.56
C TYR A 417 -18.57 5.44 20.81
N GLY A 418 -19.73 4.75 20.84
CA GLY A 418 -20.15 3.86 21.93
C GLY A 418 -19.71 2.39 21.80
N GLY A 419 -18.90 2.03 20.80
CA GLY A 419 -18.45 0.65 20.59
C GLY A 419 -17.23 0.28 21.43
N LYS A 420 -17.02 -1.03 21.67
CA LYS A 420 -15.90 -1.61 22.44
C LYS A 420 -14.48 -1.31 21.90
N GLN A 421 -14.34 -0.53 20.83
CA GLN A 421 -13.05 -0.25 20.15
C GLN A 421 -12.34 1.03 20.61
N LYS A 422 -12.87 1.76 21.60
CA LYS A 422 -12.22 2.96 22.14
C LYS A 422 -10.83 2.59 22.70
N PRO A 423 -9.71 3.15 22.19
CA PRO A 423 -8.41 3.00 22.85
C PRO A 423 -8.50 3.66 24.24
N SER A 424 -7.81 3.10 25.24
CA SER A 424 -7.64 3.79 26.53
C SER A 424 -6.98 5.15 26.26
N SER A 425 -7.62 6.21 26.75
CA SER A 425 -7.21 7.61 26.64
C SER A 425 -5.76 7.82 27.00
#